data_AF-A0A0P9MGL3-F1
#
_entry.id   AF-A0A0P9MGL3-F1
#
_cell.length_a   1.000
_cell.length_b   1.000
_cell.length_c   1.000
_cell.angle_alpha   90.00
_cell.angle_beta   90.00
_cell.angle_gamma   90.00
#
_symmetry.space_group_name_H-M   'P 1'
#
loop_
_entity.id
_entity.type
_entity.pdbx_description
1 polymer ?
#
loop_
_entity_poly.entity_id
_entity_poly.type
_entity_poly.pdbx_seq_one_letter_code
_entity_poly.pdbx_strand_id
1 'polypeptide(L)'
;SSLIAGYGSTQTSGGDSSLTAGYGSTQTAQEGSNLTSGYGSTGTAGADSSLIAGYGSTQTSGSDSALTAGYGSTQTAQEGSNLTAGYGSTGTAGSDSSLIAGYGSTQTSGSDSSLTA
;
A
#
# COMPACT_ATOMS: atom_id res chain seq x y z
N SER A 1 12.79 -12.44 -7.92
CA SER A 1 12.50 -11.19 -7.19
C SER A 1 13.67 -10.21 -7.28
N SER A 2 13.42 -8.93 -7.03
CA SER A 2 14.41 -7.82 -7.02
C SER A 2 14.23 -6.97 -5.76
N LEU A 3 15.31 -6.68 -5.04
CA LEU A 3 15.27 -5.90 -3.80
C LEU A 3 16.28 -4.74 -3.85
N ILE A 4 15.79 -3.54 -3.55
CA ILE A 4 16.60 -2.35 -3.27
C ILE A 4 16.26 -1.90 -1.86
N ALA A 5 17.23 -1.99 -0.95
CA ALA A 5 17.05 -1.73 0.47
C ALA A 5 17.76 -0.45 0.91
N GLY A 6 17.01 0.49 1.49
CA GLY A 6 17.57 1.59 2.26
C GLY A 6 18.17 1.10 3.58
N TYR A 7 19.03 1.91 4.20
CA TYR A 7 19.62 1.55 5.49
C TYR A 7 18.55 1.38 6.58
N GLY A 8 18.70 0.34 7.39
CA GLY A 8 17.75 -0.01 8.44
C GLY A 8 16.40 -0.52 7.93
N SER A 9 16.27 -0.81 6.63
CA SER A 9 15.05 -1.40 6.09
C SER A 9 15.01 -2.92 6.26
N THR A 10 13.80 -3.48 6.30
CA THR A 10 13.54 -4.92 6.35
C THR A 10 12.62 -5.28 5.18
N GLN A 11 13.00 -6.28 4.39
CA GLN A 11 12.24 -6.71 3.22
C GLN A 11 12.07 -8.23 3.24
N THR A 12 10.82 -8.68 3.07
CA THR A 12 10.46 -10.08 2.82
C THR A 12 9.79 -10.15 1.45
N SER A 13 10.26 -11.03 0.59
CA SER A 13 9.90 -11.07 -0.82
C SER A 13 9.50 -12.49 -1.25
N GLY A 14 8.30 -12.61 -1.82
CA GLY A 14 7.82 -13.79 -2.52
C GLY A 14 8.39 -13.92 -3.93
N GLY A 15 7.99 -14.97 -4.66
CA GLY A 15 8.39 -15.20 -6.06
C GLY A 15 8.13 -13.99 -6.95
N ASP A 16 9.04 -13.67 -7.86
CA ASP A 16 8.86 -12.61 -8.87
C ASP A 16 8.46 -11.20 -8.37
N SER A 17 8.60 -10.94 -7.06
CA SER A 17 8.30 -9.63 -6.49
C SER A 17 9.44 -8.62 -6.66
N SER A 18 9.10 -7.33 -6.65
CA SER A 18 10.05 -6.21 -6.73
C SER A 18 9.82 -5.22 -5.58
N LEU A 19 10.83 -5.01 -4.74
CA LEU A 19 10.72 -4.19 -3.54
C LEU A 19 11.80 -3.10 -3.53
N THR A 20 11.38 -1.84 -3.47
CA THR A 20 12.26 -0.69 -3.21
C THR A 20 11.87 -0.05 -1.88
N ALA A 21 12.77 -0.12 -0.90
CA ALA A 21 12.58 0.41 0.44
C ALA A 21 13.44 1.66 0.69
N GLY A 22 12.83 2.71 1.20
CA GLY A 22 13.53 3.83 1.82
C GLY A 22 14.13 3.44 3.18
N TYR A 23 14.90 4.36 3.77
CA TYR A 23 15.47 4.21 5.11
C TYR A 23 14.41 3.80 6.15
N GLY A 24 14.74 2.81 6.98
CA GLY A 24 13.86 2.37 8.07
C GLY A 24 12.51 1.77 7.63
N SER A 25 12.32 1.44 6.35
CA SER A 25 11.05 0.87 5.87
C SER A 25 10.93 -0.61 6.18
N THR A 26 9.69 -1.10 6.27
CA THR A 26 9.41 -2.54 6.35
C THR A 26 8.48 -2.94 5.21
N GLN A 27 8.87 -3.91 4.39
CA GLN A 27 8.08 -4.37 3.26
C GLN A 27 7.93 -5.89 3.30
N THR A 28 6.71 -6.38 3.08
CA THR A 28 6.41 -7.79 2.85
C THR A 28 5.64 -7.92 1.55
N ALA A 29 6.15 -8.69 0.60
CA ALA A 29 5.54 -8.95 -0.69
C ALA A 29 5.24 -10.44 -0.85
N GLN A 30 4.06 -10.76 -1.38
CA GLN A 30 3.76 -12.09 -1.89
C GLN A 30 4.26 -12.22 -3.35
N GLU A 31 3.80 -13.24 -4.05
CA GLU A 31 4.20 -13.50 -5.44
C GLU A 31 3.75 -12.37 -6.37
N GLY A 32 4.60 -11.97 -7.33
CA GLY A 32 4.26 -10.98 -8.35
C GLY A 32 4.08 -9.53 -7.86
N SER A 33 4.19 -9.27 -6.55
CA SER A 33 3.90 -7.95 -6.01
C SER A 33 5.04 -6.93 -6.19
N ASN A 34 4.67 -5.66 -6.32
CA ASN A 34 5.59 -4.53 -6.46
C ASN A 34 5.38 -3.53 -5.33
N LEU A 35 6.43 -3.23 -4.55
CA LEU A 35 6.35 -2.29 -3.43
C LEU A 35 7.43 -1.21 -3.56
N THR A 36 7.02 0.05 -3.49
CA THR A 36 7.94 1.20 -3.34
C THR A 36 7.58 1.96 -2.08
N SER A 37 8.54 2.16 -1.18
CA SER A 37 8.33 2.80 0.11
C SER A 37 9.27 3.98 0.33
N GLY A 38 8.73 5.11 0.78
CA GLY A 38 9.48 6.22 1.35
C GLY A 38 10.07 5.89 2.73
N TYR A 39 10.67 6.86 3.41
CA TYR A 39 11.28 6.65 4.73
C TYR A 39 10.26 6.20 5.77
N GLY A 40 10.63 5.20 6.57
CA GLY A 40 9.86 4.75 7.73
C GLY A 40 8.46 4.22 7.41
N SER A 41 8.19 3.85 6.16
CA SER A 41 6.88 3.33 5.76
C SER A 41 6.83 1.80 5.90
N THR A 42 5.62 1.29 6.08
CA THR A 42 5.35 -0.14 6.21
C THR A 42 4.36 -0.59 5.14
N GLY A 43 4.71 -1.64 4.38
CA GLY A 43 3.87 -2.18 3.31
C GLY A 43 3.75 -3.69 3.38
N THR A 44 2.52 -4.21 3.29
CA THR A 44 2.23 -5.63 3.08
C THR A 44 1.38 -5.80 1.84
N ALA A 45 1.92 -6.44 0.81
CA ALA A 45 1.24 -6.67 -0.45
C ALA A 45 0.77 -8.13 -0.58
N GLY A 46 -0.48 -8.31 -0.99
CA GLY A 46 -1.00 -9.58 -1.50
C GLY A 46 -0.37 -9.95 -2.85
N ALA A 47 -0.77 -11.11 -3.38
CA ALA A 47 -0.30 -11.54 -4.69
C ALA A 47 -0.66 -10.50 -5.78
N ASP A 48 0.22 -10.32 -6.77
CA ASP A 48 -0.02 -9.49 -7.95
C ASP A 48 -0.42 -8.03 -7.64
N SER A 49 -0.02 -7.52 -6.47
CA SER A 49 -0.41 -6.21 -5.98
C SER A 49 0.68 -5.14 -6.17
N SER A 50 0.26 -3.87 -6.19
CA SER A 50 1.17 -2.72 -6.34
C SER A 50 0.97 -1.69 -5.24
N LEU A 51 2.01 -1.43 -4.44
CA LEU A 51 1.97 -0.44 -3.35
C LEU A 51 3.02 0.65 -3.58
N ILE A 52 2.59 1.90 -3.48
CA ILE A 52 3.45 3.09 -3.43
C ILE A 52 3.15 3.83 -2.14
N ALA A 53 4.09 3.78 -1.19
CA ALA A 53 3.98 4.42 0.10
C ALA A 53 4.87 5.67 0.18
N GLY A 54 4.27 6.81 0.51
CA GLY A 54 4.98 8.00 0.96
C GLY A 54 5.56 7.83 2.37
N TYR A 55 6.31 8.82 2.82
CA TYR A 55 6.92 8.88 4.15
C TYR A 55 5.97 8.50 5.28
N GLY A 56 6.40 7.57 6.15
CA GLY A 56 5.67 7.17 7.36
C GLY A 56 4.28 6.58 7.10
N SER A 57 4.01 6.11 5.88
CA SER A 57 2.71 5.52 5.53
C SER A 57 2.64 4.04 5.90
N THR A 58 1.43 3.54 6.08
CA THR A 58 1.16 2.11 6.30
C THR A 58 0.14 1.62 5.27
N GLN A 59 0.49 0.58 4.51
CA GLN A 59 -0.39 0.00 3.50
C GLN A 59 -0.49 -1.51 3.66
N THR A 60 -1.71 -2.04 3.62
CA THR A 60 -1.99 -3.48 3.57
C THR A 60 -2.95 -3.77 2.42
N SER A 61 -2.59 -4.72 1.58
CA SER A 61 -3.33 -5.06 0.37
C SER A 61 -3.68 -6.54 0.35
N GLY A 62 -4.92 -6.87 -0.05
CA GLY A 62 -5.28 -8.17 -0.59
C GLY A 62 -4.63 -8.41 -1.96
N SER A 63 -4.98 -9.51 -2.63
CA SER A 63 -4.50 -9.81 -3.99
C SER A 63 -5.05 -8.83 -5.02
N ASP A 64 -4.34 -8.69 -6.15
CA ASP A 64 -4.78 -7.90 -7.32
C ASP A 64 -5.15 -6.43 -7.00
N SER A 65 -4.49 -5.85 -6.01
CA SER A 65 -4.84 -4.55 -5.46
C SER A 65 -3.75 -3.50 -5.68
N ALA A 66 -4.16 -2.24 -5.81
CA ALA A 66 -3.27 -1.12 -6.06
C ALA A 66 -3.49 0.00 -5.03
N LEU A 67 -2.46 0.35 -4.26
CA LEU A 67 -2.55 1.34 -3.19
C LEU A 67 -1.46 2.41 -3.37
N THR A 68 -1.87 3.68 -3.38
CA THR A 68 -0.98 4.84 -3.35
C THR A 68 -1.27 5.69 -2.12
N ALA A 69 -0.27 5.92 -1.27
CA ALA A 69 -0.38 6.68 -0.03
C ALA A 69 0.56 7.90 -0.03
N GLY A 70 0.00 9.06 0.30
CA GLY A 70 0.76 10.25 0.69
C GLY A 70 1.31 10.13 2.12
N TYR A 71 2.05 11.14 2.56
CA TYR A 71 2.69 11.17 3.89
C TYR A 71 1.73 10.79 5.03
N GLY A 72 2.17 9.90 5.92
CA GLY A 72 1.47 9.55 7.15
C GLY A 72 0.09 8.92 6.94
N SER A 73 -0.18 8.35 5.77
CA SER A 73 -1.49 7.75 5.46
C SER A 73 -1.54 6.28 5.85
N THR A 74 -2.75 5.78 6.11
CA THR A 74 -3.00 4.37 6.38
C THR A 74 -4.05 3.81 5.42
N GLN A 75 -3.73 2.76 4.69
CA GLN A 75 -4.67 2.13 3.76
C GLN A 75 -4.74 0.62 3.98
N THR A 76 -5.95 0.08 4.01
CA THR A 76 -6.21 -1.36 3.99
C THR A 76 -7.16 -1.67 2.84
N ALA A 77 -6.77 -2.58 1.96
CA ALA A 77 -7.57 -2.99 0.81
C ALA A 77 -7.79 -4.50 0.85
N GLN A 78 -8.99 -4.95 0.49
CA GLN A 78 -9.24 -6.35 0.18
C GLN A 78 -8.82 -6.65 -1.27
N GLU A 79 -9.30 -7.75 -1.85
CA GLU A 79 -8.99 -8.15 -3.22
C GLU A 79 -9.48 -7.13 -4.26
N GLY A 80 -8.76 -6.98 -5.37
CA GLY A 80 -9.24 -6.23 -6.55
C GLY A 80 -9.47 -4.72 -6.32
N SER A 81 -8.86 -4.14 -5.30
CA SER A 81 -9.20 -2.82 -4.77
C SER A 81 -8.15 -1.76 -5.09
N ASN A 82 -8.61 -0.54 -5.36
CA ASN A 82 -7.79 0.59 -5.75
C ASN A 82 -7.94 1.74 -4.76
N LEU A 83 -6.87 2.11 -4.04
CA LEU A 83 -6.94 3.18 -3.04
C LEU A 83 -5.87 4.24 -3.30
N THR A 84 -6.28 5.51 -3.35
CA THR A 84 -5.38 6.66 -3.37
C THR A 84 -5.65 7.52 -2.14
N ALA A 85 -4.62 7.82 -1.35
CA ALA A 85 -4.72 8.63 -0.14
C ALA A 85 -3.77 9.83 -0.21
N GLY A 86 -4.30 11.03 0.07
CA GLY A 86 -3.53 12.22 0.37
C GLY A 86 -2.97 12.19 1.80
N TYR A 87 -2.27 13.25 2.19
CA TYR A 87 -1.63 13.37 3.51
C TYR A 87 -2.56 13.01 4.67
N GLY A 88 -2.08 12.18 5.59
CA GLY A 88 -2.74 11.88 6.87
C GLY A 88 -4.11 11.23 6.73
N SER A 89 -4.39 10.57 5.60
CA SER A 89 -5.70 9.98 5.33
C SER A 89 -5.75 8.51 5.75
N THR A 90 -6.94 8.02 6.06
CA THR A 90 -7.20 6.62 6.36
C THR A 90 -8.26 6.04 5.42
N GLY A 91 -7.95 4.93 4.76
CA GLY A 91 -8.88 4.25 3.84
C GLY A 91 -8.98 2.76 4.13
N THR A 92 -10.19 2.23 4.25
CA THR A 92 -10.45 0.78 4.29
C THR A 92 -11.42 0.41 3.19
N ALA A 93 -10.98 -0.40 2.22
CA ALA A 93 -11.80 -0.84 1.11
C ALA A 93 -12.21 -2.31 1.27
N GLY A 94 -13.48 -2.61 1.01
CA GLY A 94 -13.95 -3.97 0.71
C GLY A 94 -13.49 -4.40 -0.69
N SER A 95 -13.75 -5.66 -1.07
CA SER A 95 -13.32 -6.17 -2.38
C SER A 95 -13.84 -5.34 -3.54
N ASP A 96 -13.09 -5.30 -4.64
CA ASP A 96 -13.49 -4.66 -5.90
C ASP A 96 -13.91 -3.19 -5.74
N SER A 97 -13.26 -2.47 -4.80
CA SER A 97 -13.63 -1.10 -4.46
C SER A 97 -12.58 -0.07 -4.84
N SER A 98 -13.02 1.18 -5.02
CA SER A 98 -12.18 2.32 -5.37
C SER A 98 -12.36 3.47 -4.38
N LEU A 99 -11.30 3.87 -3.67
CA LEU A 99 -11.32 5.00 -2.74
C LEU A 99 -10.29 6.05 -3.17
N ILE A 100 -10.75 7.30 -3.26
CA ILE A 100 -9.88 8.47 -3.35
C ILE A 100 -10.12 9.29 -2.10
N ALA A 101 -9.11 9.38 -1.24
CA ALA A 101 -9.15 10.12 0.01
C ALA A 101 -8.24 11.34 -0.09
N GLY A 102 -8.80 12.54 0.01
CA GLY A 102 -8.07 13.80 0.15
C GLY A 102 -7.50 13.96 1.56
N TYR A 103 -6.80 15.08 1.79
CA TYR A 103 -6.14 15.41 3.06
C TYR A 103 -6.99 15.09 4.30
N GLY A 104 -6.45 14.30 5.23
CA GLY A 104 -7.09 14.00 6.51
C GLY A 104 -8.42 13.24 6.42
N SER A 105 -8.77 12.71 5.24
CA SER A 105 -10.03 11.99 5.04
C SER A 105 -9.99 10.63 5.72
N THR A 106 -11.15 10.17 6.19
CA THR A 106 -11.36 8.80 6.64
C THR A 106 -12.49 8.19 5.84
N GLN A 107 -12.22 7.10 5.13
CA GLN A 107 -13.20 6.40 4.29
C GLN A 107 -13.19 4.91 4.62
N THR A 108 -14.39 4.33 4.69
CA THR A 108 -14.60 2.89 4.77
C THR A 108 -15.66 2.50 3.76
N SER A 109 -15.37 1.49 2.95
CA SER A 109 -16.31 0.96 1.96
C SER A 109 -16.62 -0.52 2.21
N GLY A 110 -17.81 -0.94 1.77
CA GLY A 110 -18.09 -2.36 1.54
C GLY A 110 -17.49 -2.81 0.21
N SER A 111 -17.88 -3.99 -0.26
CA SER A 111 -17.54 -4.46 -1.59
C SER A 111 -18.17 -3.59 -2.69
N ASP A 112 -17.60 -3.64 -3.89
CA ASP A 112 -18.14 -2.99 -5.10
C ASP A 112 -18.46 -1.49 -4.91
N SER A 113 -17.64 -0.79 -4.14
CA SER A 113 -17.93 0.57 -3.70
C SER A 113 -16.97 1.57 -4.34
N SER A 114 -17.45 2.80 -4.60
CA SER A 114 -16.63 3.90 -5.08
C SER A 114 -16.83 5.14 -4.20
N LEU A 115 -15.77 5.60 -3.53
CA LEU A 115 -15.80 6.79 -2.67
C LEU A 115 -14.76 7.82 -3.11
N THR A 116 -15.09 9.10 -2.99
CA THR A 116 -14.17 10.21 -3.22
C THR A 116 -14.40 11.27 -2.15
N ALA A 117 -13.33 11.74 -1.51
CA ALA A 117 -13.34 12.79 -0.48
C ALA A 117 -12.17 13.74 -0.69
#